data_AF-A0A938E752-F1
#
_entry.id   AF-A0A938E752-F1
#
_cell.length_a   1.000
_cell.length_b   1.000
_cell.length_c   1.000
_cell.angle_alpha   90.00
_cell.angle_beta   90.00
_cell.angle_gamma   90.00
#
_symmetry.space_group_name_H-M   'P 1'
#
loop_
_entity.id
_entity.type
_entity.pdbx_description
1 polymer ?
#
loop_
_entity_poly.entity_id
_entity_poly.type
_entity_poly.pdbx_seq_one_letter_code
_entity_poly.pdbx_strand_id
1 'polypeptide(L)'
;MDRDDDILELVPPVEEEKPRRRKRLLVLLFLLGVAATVAGYTAYALFTGSASENQTISSGTLALTLGTTGTSGNRLNVNATDIAAGDTMQRSFDLSSSGTIDFNGTPTLTTTASTSSLLDTDGTDGLQMTIDRCSVAWTEGGTPPAYTYTCGGTTSTVLASRAIIGSNIALSNLSDLATAGTTARLRLTVTLPTGAGNTFQNRSSTIVYTFIGTQRAGTNK
;
A
#
# COMPACT_ATOMS: atom_id res chain seq x y z
N MET A 1 32.66 -66.92 -27.36
CA MET A 1 32.86 -66.08 -28.54
C MET A 1 33.41 -64.74 -28.07
N ASP A 2 34.66 -64.68 -27.63
CA ASP A 2 35.92 -64.93 -28.39
C ASP A 2 36.23 -63.75 -29.31
N ARG A 3 37.28 -63.00 -28.96
CA ARG A 3 38.71 -63.26 -29.22
C ARG A 3 39.01 -63.04 -30.70
N ASP A 4 40.11 -62.46 -31.14
CA ASP A 4 41.24 -61.68 -30.62
C ASP A 4 42.20 -61.61 -31.84
N ASP A 5 43.25 -60.78 -31.77
CA ASP A 5 44.50 -60.85 -32.56
C ASP A 5 44.43 -60.56 -34.10
N ASP A 6 45.13 -59.58 -34.70
CA ASP A 6 46.59 -59.22 -34.71
C ASP A 6 47.40 -60.17 -35.63
N ILE A 7 48.50 -59.83 -36.33
CA ILE A 7 49.67 -58.96 -36.04
C ILE A 7 50.13 -58.19 -37.31
N LEU A 8 50.57 -56.92 -37.20
CA LEU A 8 51.90 -56.43 -37.64
C LEU A 8 52.15 -54.91 -37.47
N GLU A 9 53.11 -54.56 -36.60
CA GLU A 9 53.93 -53.35 -36.73
C GLU A 9 54.96 -53.51 -37.87
N LEU A 10 55.33 -52.40 -38.53
CA LEU A 10 56.70 -51.85 -38.45
C LEU A 10 56.82 -50.49 -39.17
N VAL A 11 57.62 -49.61 -38.59
CA VAL A 11 57.75 -48.16 -38.89
C VAL A 11 58.79 -47.90 -39.99
N PRO A 12 58.61 -46.84 -40.80
CA PRO A 12 59.68 -45.84 -40.92
C PRO A 12 59.20 -44.40 -40.61
N PRO A 13 60.09 -43.51 -40.11
CA PRO A 13 59.74 -42.14 -39.65
C PRO A 13 59.88 -41.05 -40.74
N VAL A 14 59.78 -39.76 -40.35
CA VAL A 14 60.08 -38.51 -41.12
C VAL A 14 58.87 -38.04 -41.99
N GLU A 15 58.40 -36.77 -42.07
CA GLU A 15 58.84 -35.42 -41.58
C GLU A 15 57.65 -34.43 -41.33
N GLU A 16 58.00 -33.24 -40.84
CA GLU A 16 57.33 -31.93 -40.56
C GLU A 16 55.88 -31.48 -40.98
N GLU A 17 55.39 -30.52 -40.16
CA GLU A 17 54.48 -29.36 -40.37
C GLU A 17 53.07 -29.43 -41.05
N LYS A 18 52.02 -29.21 -40.22
CA LYS A 18 51.19 -27.97 -40.07
C LYS A 18 50.71 -27.19 -41.35
N PRO A 19 49.52 -26.52 -41.37
CA PRO A 19 48.30 -26.59 -40.56
C PRO A 19 46.97 -26.81 -41.35
N ARG A 20 45.86 -26.79 -40.61
CA ARG A 20 44.46 -27.03 -41.04
C ARG A 20 43.78 -25.91 -41.87
N ARG A 21 42.65 -26.35 -42.47
CA ARG A 21 41.35 -25.65 -42.71
C ARG A 21 41.13 -24.87 -44.01
N ARG A 22 39.96 -25.10 -44.62
CA ARG A 22 39.33 -24.24 -45.64
C ARG A 22 37.95 -23.74 -45.19
N LYS A 23 37.85 -22.41 -45.02
CA LYS A 23 36.72 -21.51 -45.38
C LYS A 23 35.39 -21.72 -44.61
N ARG A 24 34.48 -20.74 -44.46
CA ARG A 24 34.19 -19.44 -45.14
C ARG A 24 33.86 -18.39 -44.03
N LEU A 25 34.40 -17.17 -43.99
CA LEU A 25 34.27 -15.96 -44.83
C LEU A 25 33.05 -15.06 -44.48
N LEU A 26 33.35 -13.81 -44.06
CA LEU A 26 32.59 -12.53 -44.08
C LEU A 26 33.13 -11.70 -42.88
N VAL A 27 34.09 -10.77 -42.95
CA VAL A 27 34.47 -9.69 -43.89
C VAL A 27 33.53 -8.47 -43.89
N LEU A 28 33.99 -7.40 -43.22
CA LEU A 28 34.02 -6.04 -43.79
C LEU A 28 35.21 -5.26 -43.19
N LEU A 29 35.98 -4.60 -44.06
CA LEU A 29 37.18 -3.82 -43.74
C LEU A 29 36.97 -2.36 -44.14
N PHE A 30 37.62 -1.44 -43.43
CA PHE A 30 37.99 -0.14 -44.00
C PHE A 30 39.38 0.28 -43.48
N LEU A 31 40.29 0.61 -44.40
CA LEU A 31 41.70 0.97 -44.15
C LEU A 31 42.20 1.92 -45.23
N LEU A 32 43.21 2.74 -44.86
CA LEU A 32 44.15 3.58 -45.64
C LEU A 32 44.11 5.07 -45.23
N GLY A 33 45.24 5.78 -45.05
CA GLY A 33 46.65 5.40 -45.24
C GLY A 33 47.64 6.35 -44.53
N VAL A 34 48.95 6.13 -44.73
CA VAL A 34 50.06 6.73 -43.94
C VAL A 34 50.95 7.66 -44.77
N ALA A 35 51.37 8.80 -44.19
CA ALA A 35 52.75 9.34 -44.07
C ALA A 35 52.67 10.86 -43.69
N ALA A 36 53.62 11.51 -43.00
CA ALA A 36 55.01 11.18 -42.66
C ALA A 36 55.41 11.68 -41.26
N THR A 37 56.54 11.20 -40.73
CA THR A 37 57.05 11.56 -39.39
C THR A 37 57.86 12.86 -39.37
N VAL A 38 57.54 13.77 -38.45
CA VAL A 38 58.50 14.72 -37.86
C VAL A 38 58.55 14.45 -36.36
N ALA A 39 59.76 14.41 -35.79
CA ALA A 39 59.96 13.95 -34.42
C ALA A 39 59.38 14.91 -33.38
N GLY A 40 58.53 14.38 -32.49
CA GLY A 40 57.87 15.11 -31.42
C GLY A 40 57.00 14.14 -30.60
N TYR A 41 57.63 13.37 -29.71
CA TYR A 41 56.91 12.60 -28.68
C TYR A 41 56.05 13.60 -27.87
N THR A 42 54.75 13.40 -27.66
CA THR A 42 54.04 12.13 -27.43
C THR A 42 52.77 12.01 -28.29
N ALA A 43 52.75 11.09 -29.25
CA ALA A 43 51.55 10.78 -30.03
C ALA A 43 50.58 9.90 -29.22
N TYR A 44 49.82 10.51 -28.30
CA TYR A 44 48.73 9.82 -27.61
C TYR A 44 47.53 9.65 -28.56
N ALA A 45 47.32 8.44 -29.05
CA ALA A 45 46.04 8.06 -29.64
C ALA A 45 45.00 7.90 -28.50
N LEU A 46 44.31 8.98 -28.17
CA LEU A 46 43.22 8.96 -27.19
C LEU A 46 41.96 8.37 -27.84
N PHE A 47 41.85 7.04 -27.78
CA PHE A 47 40.62 6.34 -28.11
C PHE A 47 39.55 6.64 -27.07
N THR A 48 38.51 7.38 -27.45
CA THR A 48 37.34 7.65 -26.62
C THR A 48 36.10 7.06 -27.26
N GLY A 49 35.37 6.24 -26.50
CA GLY A 49 34.04 5.77 -26.85
C GLY A 49 33.07 6.11 -25.72
N SER A 50 31.84 6.48 -26.07
CA SER A 50 30.77 6.80 -25.13
C SER A 50 29.47 6.11 -25.55
N ALA A 51 28.65 5.78 -24.56
CA ALA A 51 27.30 5.28 -24.71
C ALA A 51 26.43 5.91 -23.61
N SER A 52 25.16 6.13 -23.89
CA SER A 52 24.22 6.78 -22.98
C SER A 52 22.84 6.18 -23.13
N GLU A 53 22.19 5.89 -22.02
CA GLU A 53 20.79 5.43 -21.96
C GLU A 53 20.00 6.35 -21.04
N ASN A 54 18.72 6.55 -21.35
CA ASN A 54 17.83 7.42 -20.60
C ASN A 54 16.74 6.60 -19.92
N GLN A 55 16.52 6.83 -18.63
CA GLN A 55 15.44 6.21 -17.86
C GLN A 55 14.74 7.22 -16.96
N THR A 56 13.43 7.06 -16.79
CA THR A 56 12.63 7.83 -15.85
C THR A 56 12.38 7.00 -14.60
N ILE A 57 12.74 7.54 -13.43
CA ILE A 57 12.46 6.93 -12.12
C ILE A 57 11.46 7.83 -11.42
N SER A 58 10.31 7.27 -11.01
CA SER A 58 9.23 8.00 -10.35
C SER A 58 8.91 7.38 -8.99
N SER A 59 8.65 8.21 -7.98
CA SER A 59 8.12 7.77 -6.70
C SER A 59 6.62 7.47 -6.81
N GLY A 60 6.15 6.51 -6.00
CA GLY A 60 4.72 6.31 -5.76
C GLY A 60 4.19 7.17 -4.62
N THR A 61 2.88 7.12 -4.39
CA THR A 61 2.20 7.85 -3.31
C THR A 61 1.61 6.88 -2.27
N LEU A 62 1.63 7.30 -1.00
CA LEU A 62 0.88 6.65 0.08
C LEU A 62 -0.30 7.56 0.44
N ALA A 63 -1.53 7.07 0.32
CA ALA A 63 -2.72 7.87 0.63
C ALA A 63 -3.83 7.00 1.22
N LEU A 64 -4.31 7.37 2.40
CA LEU A 64 -5.48 6.80 3.06
C LEU A 64 -6.53 7.91 3.12
N THR A 65 -7.66 7.73 2.47
CA THR A 65 -8.66 8.77 2.25
C THR A 65 -10.04 8.36 2.73
N LEU A 66 -10.76 9.32 3.33
CA LEU A 66 -12.20 9.19 3.59
C LEU A 66 -12.99 9.53 2.32
N GLY A 67 -14.20 8.98 2.20
CA GLY A 67 -15.14 9.39 1.15
C GLY A 67 -15.59 10.85 1.28
N THR A 68 -16.35 11.32 0.28
CA THR A 68 -16.79 12.72 0.18
C THR A 68 -17.70 13.11 1.35
N THR A 69 -17.24 14.06 2.16
CA THR A 69 -17.95 14.62 3.32
C THR A 69 -19.37 15.06 2.97
N GLY A 70 -20.35 14.69 3.80
CA GLY A 70 -21.76 15.05 3.59
C GLY A 70 -22.52 14.13 2.61
N THR A 71 -21.88 13.07 2.11
CA THR A 71 -22.52 11.98 1.37
C THR A 71 -22.59 10.72 2.22
N SER A 72 -23.28 9.66 1.77
CA SER A 72 -23.23 8.34 2.42
C SER A 72 -21.81 7.74 2.46
N GLY A 73 -20.89 8.22 1.61
CA GLY A 73 -19.47 7.85 1.65
C GLY A 73 -18.68 8.52 2.79
N ASN A 74 -19.21 9.54 3.46
CA ASN A 74 -18.64 10.08 4.71
C ASN A 74 -19.63 10.98 5.46
N ARG A 75 -20.15 10.44 6.57
CA ARG A 75 -21.05 11.12 7.51
C ARG A 75 -20.39 11.43 8.85
N LEU A 76 -19.08 11.21 9.03
CA LEU A 76 -18.40 11.39 10.34
C LEU A 76 -18.51 12.82 10.90
N ASN A 77 -18.81 13.81 10.06
CA ASN A 77 -19.05 15.20 10.45
C ASN A 77 -20.51 15.53 10.81
N VAL A 78 -21.44 14.56 10.80
CA VAL A 78 -22.83 14.81 11.16
C VAL A 78 -22.98 14.80 12.68
N ASN A 79 -23.20 15.99 13.24
CA ASN A 79 -23.45 16.20 14.67
C ASN A 79 -24.63 15.37 15.19
N ALA A 80 -24.65 15.13 16.48
CA ALA A 80 -25.83 14.69 17.23
C ALA A 80 -26.14 15.76 18.28
N THR A 81 -27.41 16.08 18.47
CA THR A 81 -27.89 17.05 19.47
C THR A 81 -28.95 16.37 20.33
N ASP A 82 -29.16 16.91 21.53
CA ASP A 82 -30.27 16.52 22.43
C ASP A 82 -30.28 15.02 22.79
N ILE A 83 -29.10 14.39 22.79
CA ILE A 83 -28.93 12.96 23.06
C ILE A 83 -29.23 12.62 24.52
N ALA A 84 -29.92 11.51 24.72
CA ALA A 84 -30.29 10.94 26.01
C ALA A 84 -29.59 9.59 26.26
N ALA A 85 -29.63 9.13 27.52
CA ALA A 85 -29.10 7.83 27.91
C ALA A 85 -29.84 6.70 27.18
N GLY A 86 -29.09 5.85 26.47
CA GLY A 86 -29.60 4.79 25.59
C GLY A 86 -29.64 5.16 24.10
N ASP A 87 -29.43 6.43 23.72
CA ASP A 87 -29.44 6.84 22.32
C ASP A 87 -28.26 6.26 21.53
N THR A 88 -28.53 5.99 20.24
CA THR A 88 -27.51 5.51 19.29
C THR A 88 -27.46 6.40 18.05
N MET A 89 -26.27 6.66 17.55
CA MET A 89 -26.03 7.50 16.38
C MET A 89 -25.15 6.74 15.39
N GLN A 90 -25.71 6.38 14.23
CA GLN A 90 -24.95 5.70 13.18
C GLN A 90 -24.40 6.70 12.16
N ARG A 91 -23.19 6.46 11.66
CA ARG A 91 -22.51 7.25 10.62
C ARG A 91 -21.81 6.29 9.65
N SER A 92 -22.17 6.32 8.37
CA SER A 92 -21.42 5.61 7.33
C SER A 92 -20.19 6.39 6.89
N PHE A 93 -19.15 5.68 6.49
CA PHE A 93 -17.99 6.25 5.81
C PHE A 93 -17.24 5.19 5.01
N ASP A 94 -16.64 5.62 3.90
CA ASP A 94 -15.69 4.85 3.12
C ASP A 94 -14.28 5.20 3.58
N LEU A 95 -13.44 4.17 3.79
CA LEU A 95 -12.01 4.33 4.00
C LEU A 95 -11.27 3.66 2.84
N SER A 96 -10.45 4.42 2.11
CA SER A 96 -9.82 3.95 0.85
C SER A 96 -8.31 4.07 0.87
N SER A 97 -7.64 3.02 0.40
CA SER A 97 -6.22 3.03 0.04
C SER A 97 -6.10 3.60 -1.38
N SER A 98 -5.95 4.91 -1.51
CA SER A 98 -6.03 5.63 -2.80
C SER A 98 -4.65 6.05 -3.35
N GLY A 99 -3.57 5.57 -2.76
CA GLY A 99 -2.20 5.78 -3.25
C GLY A 99 -1.81 4.79 -4.34
N THR A 100 -0.53 4.80 -4.72
CA THR A 100 0.09 3.79 -5.61
C THR A 100 1.07 2.86 -4.88
N ILE A 101 1.22 3.02 -3.56
CA ILE A 101 2.05 2.19 -2.69
C ILE A 101 1.18 1.52 -1.62
N ASP A 102 1.38 0.22 -1.44
CA ASP A 102 0.73 -0.59 -0.41
C ASP A 102 1.15 -0.19 1.01
N PHE A 103 0.22 -0.36 1.96
CA PHE A 103 0.47 -0.18 3.38
C PHE A 103 1.12 -1.42 4.02
N ASN A 104 1.86 -1.20 5.10
CA ASN A 104 2.33 -2.25 6.01
C ASN A 104 1.19 -2.67 6.95
N GLY A 105 0.34 -3.58 6.50
CA GLY A 105 -0.78 -4.09 7.28
C GLY A 105 -2.00 -3.16 7.33
N THR A 106 -2.83 -3.34 8.35
CA THR A 106 -4.11 -2.63 8.52
C THR A 106 -3.94 -1.22 9.10
N PRO A 107 -4.69 -0.21 8.64
CA PRO A 107 -4.75 1.09 9.30
C PRO A 107 -5.19 1.02 10.76
N THR A 108 -4.71 1.96 11.58
CA THR A 108 -5.16 2.17 12.97
C THR A 108 -6.03 3.42 13.09
N LEU A 109 -6.89 3.44 14.11
CA LEU A 109 -7.72 4.60 14.46
C LEU A 109 -7.17 5.28 15.73
N THR A 110 -7.06 6.61 15.68
CA THR A 110 -6.93 7.45 16.87
C THR A 110 -8.13 8.38 16.94
N THR A 111 -8.77 8.44 18.10
CA THR A 111 -9.89 9.33 18.41
C THR A 111 -9.53 10.26 19.56
N THR A 112 -9.72 11.55 19.36
CA THR A 112 -9.47 12.60 20.35
C THR A 112 -10.69 13.51 20.48
N ALA A 113 -10.75 14.28 21.57
CA ALA A 113 -11.76 15.30 21.78
C ALA A 113 -11.13 16.70 21.65
N SER A 114 -11.57 17.52 20.70
CA SER A 114 -11.12 18.93 20.58
C SER A 114 -11.90 19.87 21.49
N THR A 115 -13.16 19.50 21.80
CA THR A 115 -13.91 19.94 22.96
C THR A 115 -14.19 18.69 23.80
N SER A 116 -13.86 18.68 25.08
CA SER A 116 -13.98 17.51 25.96
C SER A 116 -14.96 17.77 27.11
N SER A 117 -15.63 16.71 27.56
CA SER A 117 -16.60 16.70 28.65
C SER A 117 -16.73 15.28 29.25
N LEU A 118 -17.70 15.06 30.13
CA LEU A 118 -17.95 13.72 30.68
C LEU A 118 -18.33 12.70 29.60
N LEU A 119 -18.89 13.15 28.46
CA LEU A 119 -19.26 12.29 27.33
C LEU A 119 -18.08 11.53 26.72
N ASP A 120 -16.85 12.05 26.78
CA ASP A 120 -15.66 11.38 26.21
C ASP A 120 -14.63 10.94 27.26
N THR A 121 -14.71 11.49 28.48
CA THR A 121 -13.77 11.18 29.56
C THR A 121 -14.23 10.05 30.48
N ASP A 122 -15.52 9.77 30.56
CA ASP A 122 -16.02 8.59 31.28
C ASP A 122 -15.93 7.34 30.38
N GLY A 123 -15.13 6.36 30.81
CA GLY A 123 -14.90 5.13 30.04
C GLY A 123 -16.04 4.12 30.11
N THR A 124 -16.99 4.26 31.03
CA THR A 124 -18.05 3.28 31.31
C THR A 124 -19.42 3.79 30.84
N ASP A 125 -19.81 4.97 31.33
CA ASP A 125 -21.11 5.60 31.06
C ASP A 125 -21.01 6.75 30.05
N GLY A 126 -19.79 7.12 29.64
CA GLY A 126 -19.57 7.99 28.49
C GLY A 126 -19.78 7.28 27.15
N LEU A 127 -19.65 8.05 26.07
CA LEU A 127 -19.90 7.58 24.70
C LEU A 127 -19.06 6.36 24.37
N GLN A 128 -19.73 5.31 23.91
CA GLN A 128 -19.13 4.08 23.42
C GLN A 128 -19.21 4.06 21.89
N MET A 129 -18.27 3.40 21.23
CA MET A 129 -18.28 3.21 19.78
C MET A 129 -18.02 1.77 19.35
N THR A 130 -18.70 1.37 18.28
CA THR A 130 -18.43 0.15 17.49
C THR A 130 -18.24 0.54 16.02
N ILE A 131 -17.42 -0.21 15.28
CA ILE A 131 -17.31 -0.06 13.83
C ILE A 131 -17.58 -1.40 13.17
N ASP A 132 -18.50 -1.43 12.22
CA ASP A 132 -18.78 -2.57 11.36
C ASP A 132 -18.42 -2.26 9.91
N ARG A 133 -18.05 -3.31 9.17
CA ARG A 133 -17.88 -3.31 7.73
C ARG A 133 -19.04 -4.03 7.07
N CYS A 134 -19.51 -3.51 5.93
CA CYS A 134 -20.33 -4.25 4.97
C CYS A 134 -19.49 -4.63 3.75
N SER A 135 -19.79 -5.76 3.09
CA SER A 135 -19.12 -6.15 1.85
C SER A 135 -19.53 -5.32 0.62
N VAL A 136 -20.65 -4.59 0.74
CA VAL A 136 -21.17 -3.63 -0.25
C VAL A 136 -21.37 -2.26 0.40
N ALA A 137 -21.75 -1.24 -0.38
CA ALA A 137 -22.10 0.07 0.18
C ALA A 137 -23.30 -0.07 1.14
N TRP A 138 -23.24 0.63 2.28
CA TRP A 138 -24.36 0.68 3.23
C TRP A 138 -25.55 1.41 2.64
N THR A 139 -26.74 0.82 2.73
CA THR A 139 -27.99 1.47 2.34
C THR A 139 -28.42 2.43 3.46
N GLU A 140 -28.29 3.73 3.19
CA GLU A 140 -28.69 4.82 4.10
C GLU A 140 -30.21 4.95 4.17
N GLY A 141 -30.73 5.17 5.38
CA GLY A 141 -32.11 5.51 5.68
C GLY A 141 -32.20 6.47 6.86
N GLY A 142 -33.43 6.73 7.32
CA GLY A 142 -33.71 7.77 8.33
C GLY A 142 -33.61 9.19 7.75
N THR A 143 -33.56 10.20 8.62
CA THR A 143 -33.44 11.61 8.25
C THR A 143 -32.35 12.29 9.08
N PRO A 144 -31.57 13.24 8.54
CA PRO A 144 -30.53 13.93 9.31
C PRO A 144 -31.10 14.59 10.57
N PRO A 145 -30.41 14.49 11.73
CA PRO A 145 -29.13 13.81 11.98
C PRO A 145 -29.24 12.31 12.34
N ALA A 146 -30.45 11.76 12.43
CA ALA A 146 -30.78 10.39 12.80
C ALA A 146 -30.75 9.42 11.61
N TYR A 147 -29.58 9.30 10.98
CA TYR A 147 -29.34 8.30 9.94
C TYR A 147 -29.30 6.87 10.48
N THR A 148 -29.76 5.93 9.66
CA THR A 148 -29.67 4.48 9.90
C THR A 148 -29.06 3.79 8.68
N TYR A 149 -28.40 2.64 8.88
CA TYR A 149 -27.70 1.93 7.81
C TYR A 149 -27.95 0.43 7.86
N THR A 150 -28.39 -0.10 6.71
CA THR A 150 -28.56 -1.54 6.49
C THR A 150 -27.51 -2.05 5.49
N CYS A 151 -27.03 -3.28 5.72
CA CYS A 151 -26.05 -3.92 4.83
C CYS A 151 -26.80 -4.92 3.94
N GLY A 152 -26.74 -4.73 2.62
CA GLY A 152 -27.29 -5.67 1.63
C GLY A 152 -26.36 -6.86 1.32
N GLY A 153 -25.26 -7.00 2.06
CA GLY A 153 -24.25 -8.05 1.90
C GLY A 153 -23.87 -8.68 3.24
N THR A 154 -22.60 -9.06 3.39
CA THR A 154 -22.09 -9.63 4.65
C THR A 154 -21.53 -8.54 5.56
N THR A 155 -21.88 -8.59 6.85
CA THR A 155 -21.30 -7.73 7.88
C THR A 155 -20.11 -8.41 8.56
N SER A 156 -19.15 -7.61 9.01
CA SER A 156 -18.04 -8.06 9.87
C SER A 156 -17.66 -6.93 10.84
N THR A 157 -17.39 -7.27 12.10
CA THR A 157 -17.00 -6.27 13.10
C THR A 157 -15.54 -5.87 12.90
N VAL A 158 -15.31 -4.57 12.75
CA VAL A 158 -13.99 -3.96 12.59
C VAL A 158 -13.45 -3.50 13.94
N LEU A 159 -14.33 -2.97 14.78
CA LEU A 159 -14.04 -2.53 16.14
C LEU A 159 -15.20 -2.93 17.06
N ALA A 160 -14.92 -3.79 18.03
CA ALA A 160 -15.85 -4.14 19.11
C ALA A 160 -16.08 -2.94 20.05
N SER A 161 -17.16 -2.99 20.84
CA SER A 161 -17.60 -1.86 21.67
C SER A 161 -16.52 -1.43 22.66
N ARG A 162 -16.22 -0.13 22.70
CA ARG A 162 -15.27 0.51 23.61
C ARG A 162 -15.56 2.00 23.76
N ALA A 163 -15.01 2.63 24.81
CA ALA A 163 -15.09 4.08 25.00
C ALA A 163 -14.61 4.86 23.77
N ILE A 164 -15.22 6.02 23.49
CA ILE A 164 -15.03 6.72 22.21
C ILE A 164 -13.60 7.24 22.00
N ILE A 165 -12.85 7.55 23.05
CA ILE A 165 -11.46 8.01 22.98
C ILE A 165 -10.48 6.83 22.96
N GLY A 166 -9.38 6.97 22.21
CA GLY A 166 -8.30 5.99 22.20
C GLY A 166 -7.24 6.31 21.15
N SER A 167 -6.05 5.77 21.33
CA SER A 167 -4.91 5.97 20.43
C SER A 167 -4.45 4.64 19.82
N ASN A 168 -4.02 4.69 18.56
CA ASN A 168 -3.47 3.55 17.83
C ASN A 168 -4.31 2.25 17.92
N ILE A 169 -5.64 2.41 17.86
CA ILE A 169 -6.61 1.32 17.96
C ILE A 169 -6.49 0.45 16.69
N ALA A 170 -6.20 -0.84 16.87
CA ALA A 170 -6.16 -1.79 15.76
C ALA A 170 -7.58 -2.02 15.19
N LEU A 171 -7.69 -2.02 13.86
CA LEU A 171 -8.95 -2.25 13.15
C LEU A 171 -8.92 -3.63 12.48
N SER A 172 -9.81 -4.52 12.92
CA SER A 172 -9.91 -5.89 12.39
C SER A 172 -10.66 -5.92 11.05
N ASN A 173 -10.50 -7.00 10.27
CA ASN A 173 -11.25 -7.22 9.03
C ASN A 173 -11.05 -6.14 7.93
N LEU A 174 -9.92 -5.40 7.97
CA LEU A 174 -9.50 -4.41 6.98
C LEU A 174 -8.17 -4.76 6.26
N SER A 175 -7.79 -6.05 6.22
CA SER A 175 -6.49 -6.47 5.67
C SER A 175 -6.33 -6.21 4.16
N ASP A 176 -7.44 -6.05 3.44
CA ASP A 176 -7.46 -5.63 2.05
C ASP A 176 -7.04 -4.15 1.85
N LEU A 177 -7.24 -3.28 2.84
CA LEU A 177 -6.72 -1.90 2.81
C LEU A 177 -5.19 -1.82 2.80
N ALA A 178 -4.49 -2.93 3.04
CA ALA A 178 -3.06 -3.00 2.79
C ALA A 178 -2.74 -2.76 1.30
N THR A 179 -3.59 -3.23 0.38
CA THR A 179 -3.38 -3.13 -1.07
C THR A 179 -3.88 -1.79 -1.61
N ALA A 180 -3.10 -1.14 -2.48
CA ALA A 180 -3.52 0.06 -3.20
C ALA A 180 -4.78 -0.16 -4.08
N GLY A 181 -5.66 0.83 -4.15
CA GLY A 181 -6.90 0.82 -4.94
C GLY A 181 -8.12 0.20 -4.25
N THR A 182 -8.04 -0.16 -2.97
CA THR A 182 -9.12 -0.81 -2.21
C THR A 182 -9.93 0.17 -1.36
N THR A 183 -11.19 -0.17 -1.08
CA THR A 183 -12.11 0.63 -0.24
C THR A 183 -12.91 -0.26 0.70
N ALA A 184 -12.87 0.04 1.99
CA ALA A 184 -13.73 -0.56 3.00
C ALA A 184 -14.99 0.30 3.24
N ARG A 185 -16.15 -0.35 3.30
CA ARG A 185 -17.47 0.28 3.48
C ARG A 185 -17.89 0.19 4.94
N LEU A 186 -17.74 1.26 5.70
CA LEU A 186 -17.78 1.23 7.16
C LEU A 186 -19.00 1.95 7.74
N ARG A 187 -19.45 1.49 8.90
CA ARG A 187 -20.46 2.12 9.74
C ARG A 187 -19.93 2.23 11.16
N LEU A 188 -19.72 3.45 11.60
CA LEU A 188 -19.57 3.79 13.02
C LEU A 188 -20.97 3.79 13.66
N THR A 189 -21.11 3.16 14.81
CA THR A 189 -22.24 3.40 15.72
C THR A 189 -21.68 3.93 17.02
N VAL A 190 -22.11 5.14 17.38
CA VAL A 190 -21.88 5.73 18.71
C VAL A 190 -23.10 5.45 19.57
N THR A 191 -22.91 5.25 20.87
CA THR A 191 -23.99 5.04 21.85
C THR A 191 -23.67 5.81 23.12
N LEU A 192 -24.67 6.51 23.68
CA LEU A 192 -24.60 6.98 25.06
C LEU A 192 -25.22 5.89 25.95
N PRO A 193 -24.46 5.22 26.84
CA PRO A 193 -24.98 4.15 27.68
C PRO A 193 -26.21 4.54 28.51
N THR A 194 -27.05 3.56 28.84
CA THR A 194 -28.22 3.78 29.71
C THR A 194 -27.85 4.15 31.15
N GLY A 195 -26.60 3.95 31.58
CA GLY A 195 -26.08 4.40 32.87
C GLY A 195 -25.68 5.88 32.92
N ALA A 196 -25.72 6.59 31.78
CA ALA A 196 -25.40 8.02 31.67
C ALA A 196 -26.43 8.90 32.41
N GLY A 197 -26.29 9.00 33.73
CA GLY A 197 -27.22 9.73 34.60
C GLY A 197 -27.17 11.25 34.47
N ASN A 198 -27.86 11.95 35.38
CA ASN A 198 -28.08 13.40 35.33
C ASN A 198 -26.82 14.28 35.23
N THR A 199 -25.62 13.77 35.54
CA THR A 199 -24.32 14.43 35.36
C THR A 199 -23.94 14.63 33.89
N PHE A 200 -24.46 13.80 32.98
CA PHE A 200 -24.25 13.89 31.53
C PHE A 200 -25.14 14.93 30.84
N GLN A 201 -26.09 15.55 31.55
CA GLN A 201 -26.90 16.65 31.01
C GLN A 201 -26.05 17.88 30.70
N ASN A 202 -26.43 18.57 29.61
CA ASN A 202 -25.77 19.79 29.10
C ASN A 202 -24.26 19.61 28.85
N ARG A 203 -23.83 18.39 28.53
CA ARG A 203 -22.46 18.10 28.09
C ARG A 203 -22.38 18.12 26.56
N SER A 204 -21.19 18.42 26.04
CA SER A 204 -20.90 18.40 24.61
C SER A 204 -19.43 18.09 24.41
N SER A 205 -19.14 17.21 23.46
CA SER A 205 -17.79 16.81 23.09
C SER A 205 -17.65 16.75 21.57
N THR A 206 -16.53 17.27 21.06
CA THR A 206 -16.23 17.32 19.62
C THR A 206 -15.19 16.25 19.30
N ILE A 207 -15.62 15.11 18.77
CA ILE A 207 -14.74 13.96 18.50
C ILE A 207 -14.07 14.10 17.13
N VAL A 208 -12.75 13.91 17.10
CA VAL A 208 -11.92 13.89 15.90
C VAL A 208 -11.48 12.46 15.63
N TYR A 209 -11.75 11.95 14.42
CA TYR A 209 -11.37 10.60 13.98
C TYR A 209 -10.18 10.68 13.02
N THR A 210 -9.05 10.08 13.38
CA THR A 210 -7.83 10.05 12.57
C THR A 210 -7.45 8.62 12.23
N PHE A 211 -7.49 8.27 10.95
CA PHE A 211 -7.04 6.97 10.44
C PHE A 211 -5.58 7.07 9.97
N ILE A 212 -4.74 6.14 10.39
CA ILE A 212 -3.29 6.17 10.14
C ILE A 212 -2.89 4.85 9.47
N GLY A 213 -2.19 4.93 8.34
CA GLY A 213 -1.55 3.79 7.69
C GLY A 213 -0.06 4.06 7.48
N THR A 214 0.77 3.03 7.63
CA THR A 214 2.23 3.12 7.42
C THR A 214 2.64 2.48 6.09
N GLN A 215 3.67 2.99 5.41
CA GLN A 215 4.17 2.42 4.15
C GLN A 215 4.74 1.00 4.36
N ARG A 216 4.58 0.09 3.38
CA ARG A 216 5.35 -1.17 3.34
C ARG A 216 6.87 -0.93 3.30
N ALA A 217 7.64 -1.94 3.70
CA ALA A 217 9.10 -1.92 3.54
C ALA A 217 9.53 -1.76 2.07
N GLY A 218 10.73 -1.18 1.88
CA GLY A 218 11.36 -1.03 0.58
C GLY A 218 11.65 -2.38 -0.09
N THR A 219 11.60 -2.40 -1.41
CA THR A 219 11.87 -3.59 -2.25
C THR A 219 12.61 -3.15 -3.50
N ASN A 220 13.37 -4.04 -4.13
CA ASN A 220 13.83 -3.84 -5.50
C ASN A 220 12.63 -3.64 -6.45
N LYS A 221 12.87 -2.95 -7.57
CA LYS A 221 11.89 -2.57 -8.58
C LYS A 221 12.51 -2.69 -9.97
#